data_AF-A0A8T7DAQ3-F1
#
_entry.id   AF-A0A8T7DAQ3-F1
#
_cell.length_a   1.000
_cell.length_b   1.000
_cell.length_c   1.000
_cell.angle_alpha   90.00
_cell.angle_beta   90.00
_cell.angle_gamma   90.00
#
_symmetry.space_group_name_H-M   'P 1'
#
loop_
_entity.id
_entity.type
_entity.pdbx_description
1 polymer ?
#
loop_
_entity_poly.entity_id
_entity_poly.type
_entity_poly.pdbx_seq_one_letter_code
_entity_poly.pdbx_strand_id
1 'polypeptide(L)'
;MNHHLTETRFKDFDLDPSIIKGLDEAGFEFCTPIQAQSIPIALTGKDVAGEAQTGTGKTAAFMVACLNHLLTKPSHENRKKTDIRTMILAPTRELAIQIHKDASVIGKYTGLTFGLAYGGTDYDKQRRILEDGVDILIGTPGRTIDFFKQRVFSLKRCEVVILDEADRMFDLGFIDDMRYLLRRCPEPDKRLSLLFSATLSHRVGELAYVHMNDPAEIRVKAETKTADKIEQSIYYPANEEKIPLLLGLMEKLKPTRSIVFINTKRVADKVYAWLEGNGYKSALLSGDVPQKKRQSLLKKFQNGEFNTLVATDVAARGLHIPEVSHVFNFDLPQSGEDYVHRIGRTARAGASGFAISFACEDFAHYIMDIEEYIDQKIGRESVTSDLLIEPKPPIKMERRPRPNKSGAGGNRGAGNRNQNHSQRHGQNRGRDNRHKHKDRRR
;
A
#
# COMPACT_ATOMS: atom_id res chain seq x y z
N MET A 1 5.25 27.03 -18.61
CA MET A 1 6.23 25.93 -18.66
C MET A 1 5.94 25.01 -17.49
N ASN A 2 5.80 23.70 -17.72
CA ASN A 2 5.54 22.75 -16.63
C ASN A 2 6.73 22.76 -15.66
N HIS A 3 6.53 23.25 -14.43
CA HIS A 3 7.56 23.40 -13.39
C HIS A 3 8.15 22.06 -12.87
N HIS A 4 7.95 20.94 -13.57
CA HIS A 4 8.38 19.59 -13.15
C HIS A 4 9.30 18.90 -14.17
N LEU A 5 9.54 19.52 -15.32
CA LEU A 5 10.37 18.97 -16.40
C LEU A 5 11.68 19.74 -16.52
N THR A 6 12.75 19.02 -16.82
CA THR A 6 14.08 19.55 -17.15
C THR A 6 14.18 19.85 -18.65
N GLU A 7 15.28 20.47 -19.08
CA GLU A 7 15.57 20.66 -20.51
C GLU A 7 16.10 19.37 -21.17
N THR A 8 16.47 18.36 -20.38
CA THR A 8 16.99 17.07 -20.88
C THR A 8 15.87 16.26 -21.51
N ARG A 9 16.05 15.84 -22.76
CA ARG A 9 15.09 14.99 -23.48
C ARG A 9 15.47 13.52 -23.34
N PHE A 10 14.48 12.64 -23.37
CA PHE A 10 14.74 11.20 -23.42
C PHE A 10 15.57 10.78 -24.65
N LYS A 11 15.40 11.51 -25.76
CA LYS A 11 16.12 11.30 -27.02
C LYS A 11 17.61 11.69 -26.96
N ASP A 12 18.02 12.41 -25.92
CA ASP A 12 19.42 12.79 -25.73
C ASP A 12 20.23 11.63 -25.12
N PHE A 13 19.56 10.58 -24.63
CA PHE A 13 20.19 9.37 -24.13
C PHE A 13 20.38 8.33 -25.24
N ASP A 14 21.42 7.50 -25.09
CA ASP A 14 21.70 6.36 -25.97
C ASP A 14 20.75 5.19 -25.65
N LEU A 15 19.50 5.31 -26.12
CA LEU A 15 18.44 4.34 -25.91
C LEU A 15 18.13 3.58 -27.19
N ASP A 16 17.71 2.32 -27.02
CA ASP A 16 17.18 1.54 -28.14
C ASP A 16 16.00 2.28 -28.83
N PRO A 17 15.98 2.38 -30.17
CA PRO A 17 14.95 3.11 -30.91
C PRO A 17 13.51 2.65 -30.61
N SER A 18 13.32 1.38 -30.24
CA SER A 18 12.00 0.86 -29.86
C SER A 18 11.47 1.47 -28.56
N ILE A 19 12.36 1.80 -27.61
CA ILE A 19 12.02 2.47 -26.36
C ILE A 19 11.63 3.92 -26.66
N ILE A 20 12.41 4.63 -27.48
CA ILE A 20 12.13 6.01 -27.89
C ILE A 20 10.73 6.11 -28.52
N LYS A 21 10.39 5.16 -29.39
CA LYS A 21 9.06 5.11 -30.01
C LYS A 21 7.92 4.92 -28.99
N GLY A 22 8.13 4.09 -27.97
CA GLY A 22 7.16 3.92 -26.88
C GLY A 22 7.03 5.16 -26.00
N LEU A 23 8.14 5.86 -25.72
CA LEU A 23 8.15 7.12 -25.00
C LEU A 23 7.42 8.24 -25.76
N ASP A 24 7.64 8.34 -27.07
CA ASP A 24 6.95 9.30 -27.93
C ASP A 24 5.42 9.06 -27.94
N GLU A 25 4.97 7.81 -28.04
CA GLU A 25 3.53 7.47 -27.98
C GLU A 25 2.92 7.79 -26.61
N ALA A 26 3.69 7.63 -25.54
CA ALA A 26 3.29 8.00 -24.19
C ALA A 26 3.30 9.52 -23.93
N GLY A 27 3.85 10.32 -24.84
CA GLY A 27 4.01 11.77 -24.68
C GLY A 27 5.17 12.17 -23.75
N PHE A 28 6.16 11.31 -23.56
CA PHE A 28 7.37 11.60 -22.76
C PHE A 28 8.46 12.24 -23.64
N GLU A 29 8.46 13.57 -23.74
CA GLU A 29 9.51 14.31 -24.46
C GLU A 29 10.69 14.68 -23.54
N PHE A 30 10.40 15.32 -22.41
CA PHE A 30 11.38 15.84 -21.46
C PHE A 30 11.40 15.04 -20.16
N CYS A 31 12.57 14.97 -19.54
CA CYS A 31 12.79 14.24 -18.30
C CYS A 31 12.37 15.07 -17.08
N THR A 32 11.81 14.43 -16.07
CA THR A 32 11.76 14.98 -14.70
C THR A 32 13.17 14.97 -14.08
N PRO A 33 13.43 15.72 -12.99
CA PRO A 33 14.75 15.76 -12.37
C PRO A 33 15.29 14.38 -11.96
N ILE A 34 14.43 13.50 -11.44
CA ILE A 34 14.85 12.14 -11.07
C ILE A 34 15.20 11.31 -12.29
N GLN A 35 14.48 11.47 -13.41
CA GLN A 35 14.78 10.79 -14.67
C GLN A 35 16.11 11.29 -15.26
N ALA A 36 16.31 12.61 -15.33
CA ALA A 36 17.51 13.22 -15.89
C ALA A 36 18.79 12.82 -15.13
N GLN A 37 18.70 12.65 -13.81
CA GLN A 37 19.84 12.25 -12.98
C GLN A 37 20.05 10.73 -12.95
N SER A 38 18.99 9.93 -12.87
CA SER A 38 19.12 8.47 -12.68
C SER A 38 19.35 7.68 -13.95
N ILE A 39 18.75 8.09 -15.07
CA ILE A 39 18.83 7.33 -16.33
C ILE A 39 20.28 7.23 -16.82
N PRO A 40 21.07 8.31 -16.94
CA PRO A 40 22.45 8.23 -17.43
C PRO A 40 23.31 7.26 -16.62
N ILE A 41 23.15 7.25 -15.30
CA ILE A 41 23.90 6.37 -14.40
C ILE A 41 23.48 4.93 -14.62
N ALA A 42 22.17 4.64 -14.60
CA ALA A 42 21.65 3.29 -14.76
C ALA A 42 21.97 2.68 -16.14
N LEU A 43 22.04 3.50 -17.20
CA LEU A 43 22.42 3.04 -18.55
C LEU A 43 23.87 2.51 -18.62
N THR A 44 24.77 2.97 -17.74
CA THR A 44 26.13 2.40 -17.63
C THR A 44 26.16 1.02 -16.95
N GLY A 45 25.02 0.57 -16.41
CA GLY A 45 24.91 -0.64 -15.60
C GLY A 45 25.25 -0.44 -14.12
N LYS A 46 25.46 0.80 -13.67
CA LYS A 46 25.63 1.12 -12.25
C LYS A 46 24.29 1.14 -11.53
N ASP A 47 24.26 0.55 -10.33
CA ASP A 47 23.08 0.53 -9.47
C ASP A 47 22.68 1.95 -9.03
N VAL A 48 21.38 2.17 -8.78
CA VAL A 48 20.84 3.47 -8.38
C VAL A 48 19.90 3.31 -7.19
N ALA A 49 20.12 4.12 -6.15
CA ALA A 49 19.20 4.32 -5.04
C ALA A 49 18.63 5.75 -5.13
N GLY A 50 17.42 5.88 -5.66
CA GLY A 50 16.73 7.15 -5.91
C GLY A 50 15.73 7.52 -4.82
N GLU A 51 15.95 8.67 -4.18
CA GLU A 51 14.99 9.34 -3.30
C GLU A 51 14.19 10.38 -4.09
N ALA A 52 12.90 10.13 -4.29
CA ALA A 52 11.97 11.08 -4.88
C ALA A 52 10.51 10.76 -4.52
N GLN A 53 9.68 11.78 -4.39
CA GLN A 53 8.25 11.62 -4.05
C GLN A 53 7.45 10.91 -5.15
N THR A 54 6.30 10.32 -4.81
CA THR A 54 5.38 9.74 -5.81
C THR A 54 4.88 10.80 -6.79
N GLY A 55 4.76 10.43 -8.07
CA GLY A 55 4.34 11.38 -9.12
C GLY A 55 5.49 12.16 -9.77
N THR A 56 6.73 11.96 -9.34
CA THR A 56 7.94 12.58 -9.94
C THR A 56 8.48 11.83 -11.16
N GLY A 57 7.77 10.80 -11.63
CA GLY A 57 8.16 10.05 -12.84
C GLY A 57 9.15 8.89 -12.61
N LYS A 58 9.30 8.39 -11.37
CA LYS A 58 10.15 7.24 -11.02
C LYS A 58 9.91 6.01 -11.91
N THR A 59 8.65 5.72 -12.22
CA THR A 59 8.26 4.58 -13.07
C THR A 59 8.96 4.62 -14.43
N ALA A 60 8.91 5.75 -15.13
CA ALA A 60 9.57 5.87 -16.43
C ALA A 60 11.11 5.80 -16.29
N ALA A 61 11.69 6.33 -15.21
CA ALA A 61 13.12 6.30 -14.97
C ALA A 61 13.67 4.86 -14.93
N PHE A 62 13.12 4.02 -14.05
CA PHE A 62 13.58 2.63 -13.95
C PHE A 62 13.13 1.77 -15.13
N MET A 63 11.99 2.08 -15.75
CA MET A 63 11.50 1.30 -16.89
C MET A 63 12.39 1.49 -18.10
N VAL A 64 12.78 2.74 -18.41
CA VAL A 64 13.70 3.03 -19.51
C VAL A 64 15.05 2.36 -19.28
N ALA A 65 15.62 2.48 -18.08
CA ALA A 65 16.88 1.82 -17.74
C ALA A 65 16.78 0.28 -17.85
N CYS A 66 15.70 -0.31 -17.35
CA CYS A 66 15.46 -1.75 -17.42
C CYS A 66 15.33 -2.23 -18.86
N LEU A 67 14.45 -1.62 -19.66
CA LEU A 67 14.23 -2.03 -21.04
C LEU A 67 15.52 -1.91 -21.86
N ASN A 68 16.26 -0.82 -21.69
CA ASN A 68 17.52 -0.63 -22.41
C ASN A 68 18.56 -1.67 -22.02
N HIS A 69 18.67 -2.01 -20.73
CA HIS A 69 19.55 -3.08 -20.26
C HIS A 69 19.21 -4.42 -20.92
N LEU A 70 17.92 -4.76 -21.00
CA LEU A 70 17.49 -6.03 -21.58
C LEU A 70 17.66 -6.13 -23.10
N LEU A 71 17.62 -5.00 -23.81
CA LEU A 71 17.76 -4.94 -25.27
C LEU A 71 19.22 -4.85 -25.73
N THR A 72 20.06 -4.15 -24.95
CA THR A 72 21.47 -3.93 -25.31
C THR A 72 22.40 -5.04 -24.84
N LYS A 73 21.95 -5.88 -23.89
CA LYS A 73 22.72 -7.03 -23.42
C LYS A 73 22.14 -8.34 -23.94
N PRO A 74 22.99 -9.26 -24.45
CA PRO A 74 22.53 -10.56 -24.90
C PRO A 74 21.94 -11.34 -23.73
N SER A 75 20.77 -11.94 -23.96
CA SER A 75 20.18 -12.85 -22.98
C SER A 75 21.05 -14.08 -22.78
N HIS A 76 20.99 -14.71 -21.61
CA HIS A 76 21.69 -15.97 -21.36
C HIS A 76 21.33 -17.07 -22.38
N GLU A 77 22.33 -17.70 -23.01
CA GLU A 77 22.15 -18.74 -24.04
C GLU A 77 21.29 -19.94 -23.59
N ASN A 78 21.33 -20.26 -22.29
CA ASN A 78 20.59 -21.40 -21.69
C ASN A 78 19.35 -20.96 -20.90
N ARG A 79 18.77 -19.80 -21.21
CA ARG A 79 17.58 -19.28 -20.52
C ARG A 79 16.35 -20.12 -20.87
N LYS A 80 15.61 -20.55 -19.84
CA LYS A 80 14.30 -21.17 -20.03
C LYS A 80 13.23 -20.10 -20.22
N LYS A 81 12.11 -20.48 -20.85
CA LYS A 81 10.95 -19.60 -21.02
C LYS A 81 10.43 -19.03 -19.69
N THR A 82 10.54 -19.79 -18.61
CA THR A 82 10.09 -19.42 -17.25
C THR A 82 11.18 -18.77 -16.38
N ASP A 83 12.39 -18.58 -16.92
CA ASP A 83 13.41 -17.75 -16.27
C ASP A 83 13.11 -16.29 -16.62
N ILE A 84 12.63 -15.52 -15.62
CA ILE A 84 12.35 -14.10 -15.80
C ILE A 84 13.67 -13.31 -15.83
N ARG A 85 13.71 -12.25 -16.64
CA ARG A 85 14.88 -11.36 -16.74
C ARG A 85 14.80 -10.21 -15.74
N THR A 86 13.59 -9.73 -15.44
CA THR A 86 13.39 -8.62 -14.51
C THR A 86 12.34 -8.94 -13.45
N MET A 87 12.63 -8.57 -12.20
CA MET A 87 11.67 -8.56 -11.11
C MET A 87 11.46 -7.12 -10.61
N ILE A 88 10.23 -6.63 -10.66
CA ILE A 88 9.81 -5.34 -10.10
C ILE A 88 8.87 -5.59 -8.93
N LEU A 89 9.26 -5.15 -7.74
CA LEU A 89 8.45 -5.24 -6.52
C LEU A 89 7.81 -3.89 -6.20
N ALA A 90 6.51 -3.93 -5.94
CA ALA A 90 5.73 -2.78 -5.49
C ALA A 90 4.93 -3.14 -4.21
N PRO A 91 4.70 -2.19 -3.29
CA PRO A 91 4.02 -2.44 -2.01
C PRO A 91 2.55 -2.83 -2.15
N THR A 92 1.88 -2.39 -3.22
CA THR A 92 0.46 -2.67 -3.42
C THR A 92 0.13 -3.13 -4.81
N ARG A 93 -0.99 -3.84 -4.91
CA ARG A 93 -1.58 -4.26 -6.18
C ARG A 93 -1.83 -3.07 -7.10
N GLU A 94 -2.38 -2.00 -6.55
CA GLU A 94 -2.74 -0.81 -7.32
C GLU A 94 -1.51 -0.20 -8.00
N LEU A 95 -0.39 -0.11 -7.26
CA LEU A 95 0.88 0.36 -7.82
C LEU A 95 1.46 -0.65 -8.83
N ALA A 96 1.43 -1.95 -8.54
CA ALA A 96 1.88 -2.97 -9.49
C ALA A 96 1.11 -2.90 -10.83
N ILE A 97 -0.21 -2.71 -10.80
CA ILE A 97 -1.04 -2.54 -12.00
C ILE A 97 -0.66 -1.26 -12.76
N GLN A 98 -0.42 -0.16 -12.03
CA GLN A 98 0.00 1.10 -12.64
C GLN A 98 1.36 0.95 -13.35
N ILE A 99 2.36 0.38 -12.66
CA ILE A 99 3.68 0.11 -13.24
C ILE A 99 3.54 -0.77 -14.48
N HIS A 100 2.72 -1.83 -14.43
CA HIS A 100 2.50 -2.69 -15.59
C HIS A 100 1.85 -1.96 -16.77
N LYS A 101 0.89 -1.08 -16.51
CA LYS A 101 0.28 -0.26 -17.56
C LYS A 101 1.33 0.64 -18.22
N ASP A 102 2.13 1.33 -17.42
CA ASP A 102 3.18 2.23 -17.91
C ASP A 102 4.26 1.44 -18.67
N ALA A 103 4.68 0.29 -18.13
CA ALA A 103 5.61 -0.63 -18.76
C ALA A 103 5.12 -1.12 -20.13
N SER A 104 3.83 -1.47 -20.22
CA SER A 104 3.22 -1.95 -21.48
C SER A 104 3.18 -0.88 -22.56
N VAL A 105 3.04 0.40 -22.18
CA VAL A 105 3.07 1.52 -23.13
C VAL A 105 4.50 1.81 -23.57
N ILE A 106 5.43 2.01 -22.62
CA ILE A 106 6.83 2.34 -22.91
C ILE A 106 7.52 1.20 -23.67
N GLY A 107 7.25 -0.04 -23.28
CA GLY A 107 7.85 -1.24 -23.86
C GLY A 107 7.13 -1.81 -25.09
N LYS A 108 6.07 -1.16 -25.58
CA LYS A 108 5.17 -1.69 -26.62
C LYS A 108 5.88 -2.20 -27.88
N TYR A 109 6.98 -1.55 -28.26
CA TYR A 109 7.72 -1.86 -29.49
C TYR A 109 8.97 -2.73 -29.28
N THR A 110 9.25 -3.13 -28.03
CA THR A 110 10.48 -3.85 -27.67
C THR A 110 10.40 -5.36 -27.92
N GLY A 111 9.19 -5.90 -28.06
CA GLY A 111 8.95 -7.36 -28.11
C GLY A 111 9.06 -8.08 -26.76
N LEU A 112 9.38 -7.36 -25.68
CA LEU A 112 9.44 -7.93 -24.33
C LEU A 112 8.03 -8.17 -23.77
N THR A 113 7.92 -9.22 -22.95
CA THR A 113 6.67 -9.66 -22.35
C THR A 113 6.57 -9.27 -20.87
N PHE A 114 5.37 -8.84 -20.44
CA PHE A 114 5.11 -8.33 -19.09
C PHE A 114 4.11 -9.23 -18.34
N GLY A 115 4.43 -9.57 -17.09
CA GLY A 115 3.58 -10.36 -16.20
C GLY A 115 3.21 -9.60 -14.93
N LEU A 116 2.05 -9.95 -14.36
CA LEU A 116 1.56 -9.40 -13.09
C LEU A 116 1.40 -10.48 -12.02
N ALA A 117 1.89 -10.21 -10.82
CA ALA A 117 1.75 -11.08 -9.65
C ALA A 117 1.28 -10.29 -8.42
N TYR A 118 -0.02 -10.33 -8.10
CA TYR A 118 -0.56 -9.70 -6.89
C TYR A 118 -1.75 -10.45 -6.29
N GLY A 119 -1.99 -10.23 -5.00
CA GLY A 119 -3.09 -10.85 -4.25
C GLY A 119 -4.50 -10.35 -4.62
N GLY A 120 -5.51 -11.17 -4.33
CA GLY A 120 -6.91 -10.74 -4.26
C GLY A 120 -7.81 -11.06 -5.45
N THR A 121 -7.28 -11.35 -6.65
CA THR A 121 -8.07 -11.82 -7.81
C THR A 121 -7.23 -12.66 -8.78
N ASP A 122 -7.90 -13.33 -9.73
CA ASP A 122 -7.33 -13.88 -10.98
C ASP A 122 -6.11 -14.79 -10.82
N TYR A 123 -6.08 -15.58 -9.75
CA TYR A 123 -4.94 -16.43 -9.40
C TYR A 123 -4.49 -17.34 -10.54
N ASP A 124 -5.41 -18.15 -11.09
CA ASP A 124 -5.08 -19.11 -12.14
C ASP A 124 -4.70 -18.42 -13.46
N LYS A 125 -5.28 -17.25 -13.74
CA LYS A 125 -4.94 -16.46 -14.93
C LYS A 125 -3.52 -15.90 -14.81
N GLN A 126 -3.17 -15.30 -13.67
CA GLN A 126 -1.81 -14.81 -13.41
C GLN A 126 -0.81 -15.96 -13.51
N ARG A 127 -1.12 -17.11 -12.89
CA ARG A 127 -0.27 -18.30 -12.94
C ARG A 127 -0.01 -18.76 -14.36
N ARG A 128 -1.05 -18.93 -15.19
CA ARG A 128 -0.92 -19.38 -16.59
C ARG A 128 -0.04 -18.43 -17.41
N ILE A 129 -0.21 -17.12 -17.27
CA ILE A 129 0.63 -16.13 -17.95
C ILE A 129 2.12 -16.32 -17.60
N LEU A 130 2.43 -16.61 -16.34
CA LEU A 130 3.81 -16.84 -15.92
C LEU A 130 4.34 -18.21 -16.37
N GLU A 131 3.50 -19.26 -16.40
CA GLU A 131 3.86 -20.56 -16.97
C GLU A 131 4.12 -20.47 -18.48
N ASP A 132 3.37 -19.61 -19.17
CA ASP A 132 3.60 -19.24 -20.57
C ASP A 132 4.87 -18.40 -20.75
N GLY A 133 5.50 -17.94 -19.66
CA GLY A 133 6.76 -17.23 -19.66
C GLY A 133 6.63 -15.73 -19.92
N VAL A 134 7.34 -14.96 -19.10
CA VAL A 134 7.42 -13.50 -19.20
C VAL A 134 8.86 -13.03 -19.03
N ASP A 135 9.24 -11.94 -19.68
CA ASP A 135 10.57 -11.33 -19.49
C ASP A 135 10.60 -10.48 -18.21
N ILE A 136 9.54 -9.72 -17.95
CA ILE A 136 9.46 -8.75 -16.85
C ILE A 136 8.28 -9.11 -15.96
N LEU A 137 8.55 -9.45 -14.69
CA LEU A 137 7.54 -9.70 -13.67
C LEU A 137 7.35 -8.47 -12.78
N ILE A 138 6.13 -7.98 -12.68
CA ILE A 138 5.74 -6.87 -11.81
C ILE A 138 4.79 -7.41 -10.75
N GLY A 139 5.08 -7.22 -9.47
CA GLY A 139 4.25 -7.83 -8.44
C GLY A 139 4.42 -7.31 -7.03
N THR A 140 3.53 -7.77 -6.16
CA THR A 140 3.67 -7.59 -4.72
C THR A 140 4.52 -8.72 -4.13
N PRO A 141 5.30 -8.48 -3.07
CA PRO A 141 6.23 -9.48 -2.52
C PRO A 141 5.56 -10.82 -2.21
N GLY A 142 4.43 -10.81 -1.48
CA GLY A 142 3.73 -12.03 -1.09
C GLY A 142 3.28 -12.93 -2.25
N ARG A 143 2.67 -12.38 -3.30
CA ARG A 143 2.22 -13.19 -4.46
C ARG A 143 3.40 -13.65 -5.32
N THR A 144 4.43 -12.83 -5.43
CA THR A 144 5.67 -13.19 -6.13
C THR A 144 6.34 -14.38 -5.45
N ILE A 145 6.43 -14.37 -4.11
CA ILE A 145 6.96 -15.50 -3.32
C ILE A 145 6.12 -16.76 -3.50
N ASP A 146 4.79 -16.62 -3.50
CA ASP A 146 3.87 -17.74 -3.65
C ASP A 146 4.10 -18.50 -4.98
N PHE A 147 4.08 -17.78 -6.10
CA PHE A 147 4.38 -18.36 -7.42
C PHE A 147 5.82 -18.87 -7.54
N PHE A 148 6.79 -18.19 -6.92
CA PHE A 148 8.17 -18.67 -6.89
C PHE A 148 8.30 -19.99 -6.12
N LYS A 149 7.67 -20.12 -4.95
CA LYS A 149 7.69 -21.36 -4.13
C LYS A 149 7.03 -22.53 -4.87
N GLN A 150 6.02 -22.25 -5.68
CA GLN A 150 5.37 -23.22 -6.56
C GLN A 150 6.17 -23.55 -7.82
N ARG A 151 7.35 -22.91 -8.02
CA ARG A 151 8.23 -23.10 -9.18
C ARG A 151 7.57 -22.74 -10.51
N VAL A 152 6.64 -21.78 -10.48
CA VAL A 152 5.98 -21.24 -11.69
C VAL A 152 7.00 -20.51 -12.57
N PHE A 153 7.95 -19.81 -11.94
CA PHE A 153 9.05 -19.12 -12.60
C PHE A 153 10.34 -19.27 -11.78
N SER A 154 11.46 -18.82 -12.35
CA SER A 154 12.79 -18.85 -11.74
C SER A 154 13.46 -17.47 -11.80
N LEU A 155 14.17 -17.13 -10.73
CA LEU A 155 14.92 -15.88 -10.57
C LEU A 155 16.41 -16.03 -10.91
N LYS A 156 16.87 -17.23 -11.28
CA LYS A 156 18.30 -17.54 -11.44
C LYS A 156 18.98 -16.76 -12.58
N ARG A 157 18.20 -16.22 -13.51
CA ARG A 157 18.67 -15.44 -14.67
C ARG A 157 18.13 -14.01 -14.65
N CYS A 158 17.78 -13.52 -13.46
CA CYS A 158 17.32 -12.16 -13.30
C CYS A 158 18.50 -11.18 -13.51
N GLU A 159 18.39 -10.36 -14.54
CA GLU A 159 19.38 -9.36 -14.97
C GLU A 159 19.11 -8.00 -14.33
N VAL A 160 17.84 -7.69 -14.01
CA VAL A 160 17.44 -6.43 -13.40
C VAL A 160 16.48 -6.66 -12.23
N VAL A 161 16.76 -6.03 -11.09
CA VAL A 161 15.86 -6.00 -9.93
C VAL A 161 15.46 -4.56 -9.63
N ILE A 162 14.16 -4.34 -9.44
CA ILE A 162 13.61 -3.02 -9.14
C ILE A 162 12.76 -3.09 -7.88
N LEU A 163 13.00 -2.19 -6.93
CA LEU A 163 12.17 -1.98 -5.74
C LEU A 163 11.56 -0.58 -5.82
N ASP A 164 10.25 -0.47 -6.01
CA ASP A 164 9.54 0.82 -6.05
C ASP A 164 8.70 1.02 -4.79
N GLU A 165 8.77 2.22 -4.21
CA GLU A 165 8.24 2.55 -2.88
C GLU A 165 8.75 1.57 -1.80
N ALA A 166 10.09 1.46 -1.70
CA ALA A 166 10.77 0.53 -0.80
C ALA A 166 10.45 0.80 0.69
N ASP A 167 10.55 2.05 1.14
CA ASP A 167 10.07 2.53 2.45
C ASP A 167 8.69 1.98 2.81
N ARG A 168 7.77 2.02 1.85
CA ARG A 168 6.41 1.58 2.04
C ARG A 168 6.27 0.08 2.09
N MET A 169 7.12 -0.67 1.38
CA MET A 169 7.22 -2.11 1.57
C MET A 169 7.72 -2.45 2.98
N PHE A 170 8.63 -1.65 3.55
CA PHE A 170 9.03 -1.79 4.95
C PHE A 170 7.86 -1.55 5.91
N ASP A 171 7.11 -0.46 5.74
CA ASP A 171 5.96 -0.12 6.60
C ASP A 171 4.88 -1.20 6.62
N LEU A 172 4.73 -1.92 5.50
CA LEU A 172 3.79 -3.03 5.36
C LEU A 172 4.35 -4.37 5.88
N GLY A 173 5.58 -4.37 6.40
CA GLY A 173 6.22 -5.56 6.96
C GLY A 173 6.81 -6.51 5.92
N PHE A 174 7.00 -6.09 4.67
CA PHE A 174 7.53 -6.94 3.59
C PHE A 174 9.05 -7.06 3.56
N ILE A 175 9.76 -6.58 4.59
CA ILE A 175 11.24 -6.62 4.60
C ILE A 175 11.80 -8.03 4.44
N ASP A 176 11.28 -9.00 5.19
CA ASP A 176 11.76 -10.38 5.11
C ASP A 176 11.41 -11.03 3.77
N ASP A 177 10.26 -10.66 3.20
CA ASP A 177 9.82 -11.10 1.87
C ASP A 177 10.73 -10.54 0.76
N MET A 178 11.09 -9.25 0.84
CA MET A 178 12.05 -8.64 -0.09
C MET A 178 13.41 -9.33 -0.01
N ARG A 179 13.98 -9.45 1.19
CA ARG A 179 15.26 -10.15 1.41
C ARG A 179 15.21 -11.61 0.96
N TYR A 180 14.06 -12.28 1.15
CA TYR A 180 13.85 -13.64 0.65
C TYR A 180 14.02 -13.69 -0.87
N LEU A 181 13.33 -12.83 -1.62
CA LEU A 181 13.40 -12.80 -3.09
C LEU A 181 14.78 -12.36 -3.59
N LEU A 182 15.37 -11.31 -3.01
CA LEU A 182 16.68 -10.77 -3.42
C LEU A 182 17.79 -11.83 -3.32
N ARG A 183 17.80 -12.64 -2.27
CA ARG A 183 18.75 -13.77 -2.10
C ARG A 183 18.57 -14.91 -3.10
N ARG A 184 17.56 -14.86 -3.96
CA ARG A 184 17.27 -15.87 -4.99
C ARG A 184 17.55 -15.36 -6.41
N CYS A 185 17.84 -14.06 -6.54
CA CYS A 185 18.40 -13.48 -7.75
C CYS A 185 19.92 -13.76 -7.81
N PRO A 186 20.59 -13.54 -8.96
CA PRO A 186 22.06 -13.51 -9.02
C PRO A 186 22.66 -12.53 -8.02
N GLU A 187 23.92 -12.66 -7.65
CA GLU A 187 24.60 -11.73 -6.72
C GLU A 187 24.57 -10.27 -7.20
N PRO A 188 24.65 -9.27 -6.29
CA PRO A 188 24.50 -7.85 -6.65
C PRO A 188 25.45 -7.36 -7.74
N ASP A 189 26.67 -7.90 -7.82
CA ASP A 189 27.68 -7.56 -8.84
C ASP A 189 27.35 -8.10 -10.25
N LYS A 190 26.33 -8.96 -10.38
CA LYS A 190 25.96 -9.66 -11.62
C LYS A 190 24.63 -9.22 -12.22
N ARG A 191 23.99 -8.21 -11.63
CA ARG A 191 22.70 -7.70 -12.07
C ARG A 191 22.62 -6.20 -11.83
N LEU A 192 21.74 -5.51 -12.55
CA LEU A 192 21.41 -4.12 -12.26
C LEU A 192 20.34 -4.08 -11.17
N SER A 193 20.58 -3.36 -10.08
CA SER A 193 19.59 -3.10 -9.04
C SER A 193 19.21 -1.63 -9.01
N LEU A 194 17.91 -1.37 -9.01
CA LEU A 194 17.33 -0.04 -8.95
C LEU A 194 16.37 0.03 -7.76
N LEU A 195 16.63 0.94 -6.83
CA LEU A 195 15.78 1.17 -5.66
C LEU A 195 15.23 2.58 -5.74
N PHE A 196 13.91 2.71 -5.63
CA PHE A 196 13.21 3.98 -5.67
C PHE A 196 12.29 4.11 -4.45
N SER A 197 12.47 5.18 -3.69
CA SER A 197 11.78 5.41 -2.42
C SER A 197 11.40 6.88 -2.27
N ALA A 198 10.38 7.19 -1.47
CA ALA A 198 10.14 8.57 -1.05
C ALA A 198 11.19 9.02 -0.03
N THR A 199 11.68 8.09 0.80
CA THR A 199 12.74 8.33 1.80
C THR A 199 13.83 7.27 1.71
N LEU A 200 15.10 7.68 1.81
CA LEU A 200 16.22 6.76 2.04
C LEU A 200 16.53 6.68 3.55
N SER A 201 15.55 6.21 4.32
CA SER A 201 15.72 5.98 5.75
C SER A 201 16.85 4.97 6.01
N HIS A 202 17.41 4.94 7.22
CA HIS A 202 18.46 3.98 7.58
C HIS A 202 18.10 2.52 7.26
N ARG A 203 16.81 2.15 7.35
CA ARG A 203 16.34 0.80 7.02
C ARG A 203 16.40 0.52 5.52
N VAL A 204 15.97 1.48 4.69
CA VAL A 204 16.06 1.39 3.23
C VAL A 204 17.52 1.41 2.77
N GLY A 205 18.35 2.24 3.40
CA GLY A 205 19.80 2.29 3.18
C GLY A 205 20.50 0.97 3.51
N GLU A 206 20.13 0.30 4.60
CA GLU A 206 20.66 -1.04 4.91
C GLU A 206 20.28 -2.07 3.85
N LEU A 207 19.05 -2.05 3.35
CA LEU A 207 18.64 -2.92 2.26
C LEU A 207 19.48 -2.69 1.00
N ALA A 208 19.69 -1.41 0.63
CA ALA A 208 20.52 -1.03 -0.50
C ALA A 208 21.97 -1.52 -0.30
N TYR A 209 22.55 -1.27 0.87
CA TYR A 209 23.91 -1.69 1.22
C TYR A 209 24.12 -3.21 1.10
N VAL A 210 23.16 -4.02 1.56
CA VAL A 210 23.27 -5.47 1.55
C VAL A 210 22.98 -6.09 0.17
N HIS A 211 22.07 -5.49 -0.59
CA HIS A 211 21.54 -6.11 -1.81
C HIS A 211 21.86 -5.39 -3.11
N MET A 212 22.60 -4.28 -3.09
CA MET A 212 23.03 -3.55 -4.29
C MET A 212 24.56 -3.50 -4.37
N ASN A 213 25.09 -3.18 -5.54
CA ASN A 213 26.53 -3.09 -5.79
C ASN A 213 26.94 -1.62 -5.95
N ASP A 214 27.48 -1.02 -4.88
CA ASP A 214 27.91 0.40 -4.83
C ASP A 214 26.88 1.35 -5.51
N PRO A 215 25.63 1.40 -5.02
CA PRO A 215 24.59 2.17 -5.70
C PRO A 215 24.89 3.67 -5.64
N ALA A 216 24.67 4.36 -6.76
CA ALA A 216 24.66 5.82 -6.78
C ALA A 216 23.40 6.32 -6.05
N GLU A 217 23.60 7.07 -4.95
CA GLU A 217 22.51 7.76 -4.25
C GLU A 217 22.12 9.04 -4.98
N ILE A 218 20.85 9.12 -5.40
CA ILE A 218 20.30 10.29 -6.07
C ILE A 218 19.16 10.82 -5.22
N ARG A 219 19.33 12.03 -4.69
CA ARG A 219 18.31 12.69 -3.88
C ARG A 219 17.75 13.88 -4.61
N VAL A 220 16.56 13.71 -5.17
CA VAL A 220 15.82 14.82 -5.75
C VAL A 220 15.00 15.42 -4.65
N LYS A 221 15.48 16.54 -4.11
CA LYS A 221 14.69 17.37 -3.20
C LYS A 221 13.36 17.65 -3.88
N ALA A 222 12.26 17.37 -3.17
CA ALA A 222 10.98 17.91 -3.58
C ALA A 222 11.18 19.42 -3.70
N GLU A 223 10.90 20.01 -4.86
CA GLU A 223 10.54 21.42 -4.84
C GLU A 223 9.35 21.48 -3.89
N THR A 224 9.55 22.08 -2.72
CA THR A 224 8.61 22.22 -1.60
C THR A 224 7.29 22.90 -1.99
N LYS A 225 7.08 23.21 -3.27
CA LYS A 225 5.89 23.84 -3.85
C LYS A 225 4.57 23.09 -3.61
N THR A 226 4.58 21.85 -3.12
CA THR A 226 3.33 21.15 -2.75
C THR A 226 2.97 21.38 -1.28
N ALA A 227 3.97 21.42 -0.37
CA ALA A 227 3.74 21.85 1.01
C ALA A 227 3.41 23.34 1.07
N ASP A 228 4.06 24.17 0.24
CA ASP A 228 3.80 25.62 0.14
C ASP A 228 2.37 25.95 -0.32
N LYS A 229 1.67 25.00 -0.97
CA LYS A 229 0.28 25.16 -1.44
C LYS A 229 -0.77 24.56 -0.50
N ILE A 230 -0.32 23.90 0.57
CA ILE A 230 -1.21 23.35 1.58
C ILE A 230 -1.23 24.32 2.75
N GLU A 231 -2.39 24.91 3.00
CA GLU A 231 -2.60 25.71 4.20
C GLU A 231 -2.74 24.76 5.39
N GLN A 232 -1.76 24.79 6.28
CA GLN A 232 -1.65 23.89 7.42
C GLN A 232 -2.04 24.64 8.69
N SER A 233 -2.99 24.08 9.43
CA SER A 233 -3.37 24.58 10.75
C SER A 233 -3.41 23.47 11.79
N ILE A 234 -3.16 23.85 13.04
CA ILE A 234 -3.21 22.94 14.19
C ILE A 234 -4.05 23.51 15.32
N TYR A 235 -4.93 22.67 15.85
CA TYR A 235 -5.74 22.93 17.04
C TYR A 235 -5.27 22.02 18.18
N TYR A 236 -5.41 22.48 19.42
CA TYR A 236 -5.06 21.72 20.62
C TYR A 236 -6.31 21.40 21.46
N PRO A 237 -7.24 20.55 20.98
CA PRO A 237 -8.43 20.18 21.74
C PRO A 237 -8.13 19.13 22.80
N ALA A 238 -8.91 19.12 23.88
CA ALA A 238 -9.03 17.94 24.73
C ALA A 238 -9.62 16.77 23.93
N ASN A 239 -9.38 15.54 24.38
CA ASN A 239 -9.84 14.34 23.66
C ASN A 239 -11.36 14.28 23.45
N GLU A 240 -12.13 14.83 24.39
CA GLU A 240 -13.59 14.89 24.34
C GLU A 240 -14.09 15.95 23.34
N GLU A 241 -13.31 17.00 23.12
CA GLU A 241 -13.65 18.13 22.24
C GLU A 241 -13.41 17.82 20.76
N LYS A 242 -12.66 16.78 20.42
CA LYS A 242 -12.28 16.47 19.03
C LYS A 242 -13.46 16.24 18.10
N ILE A 243 -14.52 15.58 18.57
CA ILE A 243 -15.73 15.33 17.76
C ILE A 243 -16.53 16.63 17.54
N PRO A 244 -16.90 17.38 18.60
CA PRO A 244 -17.47 18.72 18.47
C PRO A 244 -16.67 19.61 17.50
N LEU A 245 -15.35 19.68 17.67
CA LEU A 245 -14.46 20.48 16.85
C LEU A 245 -14.45 20.03 15.38
N LEU A 246 -14.37 18.72 15.11
CA LEU A 246 -14.43 18.20 13.74
C LEU A 246 -15.72 18.63 13.04
N LEU A 247 -16.85 18.49 13.72
CA LEU A 247 -18.15 18.81 13.14
C LEU A 247 -18.31 20.32 12.93
N GLY A 248 -17.87 21.16 13.88
CA GLY A 248 -17.90 22.61 13.73
C GLY A 248 -16.98 23.11 12.62
N LEU A 249 -15.80 22.52 12.46
CA LEU A 249 -14.91 22.82 11.34
C LEU A 249 -15.50 22.37 10.00
N MET A 250 -16.17 21.22 9.94
CA MET A 250 -16.87 20.78 8.72
C MET A 250 -18.02 21.71 8.36
N GLU A 251 -18.75 22.23 9.35
CA GLU A 251 -19.84 23.18 9.13
C GLU A 251 -19.33 24.55 8.67
N LYS A 252 -18.25 25.05 9.28
CA LYS A 252 -17.62 26.33 8.96
C LYS A 252 -16.95 26.31 7.59
N LEU A 253 -16.13 25.29 7.31
CA LEU A 253 -15.28 25.22 6.12
C LEU A 253 -16.00 24.62 4.90
N LYS A 254 -17.07 23.84 5.13
CA LYS A 254 -17.89 23.20 4.08
C LYS A 254 -17.05 22.47 3.02
N PRO A 255 -16.24 21.47 3.42
CA PRO A 255 -15.34 20.79 2.51
C PRO A 255 -16.10 20.10 1.38
N THR A 256 -15.68 20.34 0.13
CA THR A 256 -16.23 19.68 -1.06
C THR A 256 -15.93 18.17 -1.07
N ARG A 257 -14.71 17.79 -0.70
CA ARG A 257 -14.29 16.41 -0.42
C ARG A 257 -13.25 16.42 0.69
N SER A 258 -13.42 15.55 1.68
CA SER A 258 -12.52 15.48 2.82
C SER A 258 -12.07 14.06 3.14
N ILE A 259 -10.88 13.96 3.73
CA ILE A 259 -10.38 12.73 4.36
C ILE A 259 -10.09 13.02 5.83
N VAL A 260 -10.62 12.17 6.71
CA VAL A 260 -10.39 12.21 8.15
C VAL A 260 -9.47 11.05 8.52
N PHE A 261 -8.21 11.37 8.84
CA PHE A 261 -7.18 10.40 9.22
C PHE A 261 -7.16 10.12 10.71
N ILE A 262 -7.06 8.82 11.04
CA ILE A 262 -7.18 8.30 12.39
C ILE A 262 -6.16 7.17 12.59
N ASN A 263 -5.56 7.09 13.78
CA ASN A 263 -4.47 6.13 14.04
C ASN A 263 -4.98 4.70 14.22
N THR A 264 -6.17 4.52 14.81
CA THR A 264 -6.70 3.19 15.14
C THR A 264 -8.07 2.92 14.53
N LYS A 265 -8.33 1.66 14.18
CA LYS A 265 -9.63 1.23 13.66
C LYS A 265 -10.78 1.54 14.62
N ARG A 266 -10.59 1.33 15.92
CA ARG A 266 -11.64 1.56 16.93
C ARG A 266 -12.09 3.03 16.93
N VAL A 267 -11.14 3.96 16.84
CA VAL A 267 -11.46 5.39 16.74
C VAL A 267 -12.10 5.68 15.37
N ALA A 268 -11.66 5.02 14.30
CA ALA A 268 -12.25 5.18 12.98
C ALA A 268 -13.73 4.76 12.92
N ASP A 269 -14.09 3.64 13.54
CA ASP A 269 -15.48 3.22 13.72
C ASP A 269 -16.29 4.29 14.50
N LYS A 270 -15.72 4.82 15.60
CA LYS A 270 -16.37 5.86 16.42
C LYS A 270 -16.61 7.14 15.60
N VAL A 271 -15.58 7.67 14.95
CA VAL A 271 -15.67 8.93 14.17
C VAL A 271 -16.65 8.78 13.01
N TYR A 272 -16.62 7.65 12.30
CA TYR A 272 -17.60 7.34 11.26
C TYR A 272 -19.03 7.40 11.79
N ALA A 273 -19.31 6.76 12.94
CA ALA A 273 -20.65 6.75 13.53
C ALA A 273 -21.15 8.14 13.93
N TRP A 274 -20.26 9.01 14.43
CA TRP A 274 -20.59 10.40 14.75
C TRP A 274 -20.86 11.23 13.50
N LEU A 275 -20.04 11.11 12.47
CA LEU A 275 -20.24 11.83 11.20
C LEU A 275 -21.59 11.49 10.56
N GLU A 276 -21.90 10.20 10.42
CA GLU A 276 -23.20 9.76 9.90
C GLU A 276 -24.38 10.23 10.76
N GLY A 277 -24.25 10.16 12.10
CA GLY A 277 -25.29 10.59 13.04
C GLY A 277 -25.58 12.09 12.98
N ASN A 278 -24.60 12.87 12.49
CA ASN A 278 -24.68 14.31 12.33
C ASN A 278 -24.92 14.74 10.87
N GLY A 279 -25.27 13.80 9.99
CA GLY A 279 -25.69 14.09 8.61
C GLY A 279 -24.55 14.25 7.60
N TYR A 280 -23.31 13.95 7.99
CA TYR A 280 -22.17 13.94 7.08
C TYR A 280 -22.05 12.58 6.39
N LYS A 281 -22.40 12.52 5.11
CA LYS A 281 -22.29 11.32 4.28
C LYS A 281 -20.83 10.89 4.18
N SER A 282 -20.51 9.75 4.75
CA SER A 282 -19.15 9.29 4.94
C SER A 282 -19.00 7.81 4.58
N ALA A 283 -17.75 7.40 4.37
CA ALA A 283 -17.38 5.99 4.30
C ALA A 283 -16.19 5.70 5.18
N LEU A 284 -16.17 4.48 5.74
CA LEU A 284 -15.06 3.98 6.53
C LEU A 284 -14.13 3.12 5.68
N LEU A 285 -12.83 3.44 5.75
CA LEU A 285 -11.77 2.69 5.12
C LEU A 285 -10.71 2.27 6.15
N SER A 286 -10.78 1.00 6.56
CA SER A 286 -9.85 0.37 7.50
C SER A 286 -9.29 -0.93 6.91
N GLY A 287 -8.26 -1.51 7.55
CA GLY A 287 -7.61 -2.74 7.09
C GLY A 287 -8.55 -3.95 6.94
N ASP A 288 -9.68 -3.96 7.64
CA ASP A 288 -10.66 -5.06 7.62
C ASP A 288 -11.69 -4.94 6.49
N VAL A 289 -11.67 -3.84 5.72
CA VAL A 289 -12.57 -3.66 4.59
C VAL A 289 -12.09 -4.56 3.44
N PRO A 290 -12.90 -5.54 2.98
CA PRO A 290 -12.50 -6.40 1.88
C PRO A 290 -12.18 -5.60 0.62
N GLN A 291 -11.16 -6.02 -0.13
CA GLN A 291 -10.61 -5.24 -1.24
C GLN A 291 -11.64 -4.83 -2.30
N LYS A 292 -12.59 -5.71 -2.65
CA LYS A 292 -13.67 -5.40 -3.61
C LYS A 292 -14.58 -4.28 -3.08
N LYS A 293 -14.87 -4.29 -1.77
CA LYS A 293 -15.63 -3.23 -1.10
C LYS A 293 -14.82 -1.93 -1.04
N ARG A 294 -13.51 -2.02 -0.76
CA ARG A 294 -12.59 -0.87 -0.79
C ARG A 294 -12.58 -0.17 -2.15
N GLN A 295 -12.42 -0.91 -3.24
CA GLN A 295 -12.48 -0.33 -4.60
C GLN A 295 -13.84 0.30 -4.91
N SER A 296 -14.93 -0.37 -4.52
CA SER A 296 -16.27 0.19 -4.69
C SER A 296 -16.43 1.49 -3.92
N LEU A 297 -16.06 1.54 -2.63
CA LEU A 297 -16.11 2.75 -1.82
C LEU A 297 -15.28 3.89 -2.44
N LEU A 298 -14.08 3.60 -2.93
CA LEU A 298 -13.27 4.64 -3.58
C LEU A 298 -13.89 5.17 -4.86
N LYS A 299 -14.48 4.30 -5.69
CA LYS A 299 -15.22 4.74 -6.88
C LYS A 299 -16.43 5.61 -6.49
N LYS A 300 -17.16 5.22 -5.45
CA LYS A 300 -18.29 5.99 -4.92
C LYS A 300 -17.86 7.35 -4.37
N PHE A 301 -16.73 7.41 -3.68
CA PHE A 301 -16.12 8.65 -3.20
C PHE A 301 -15.73 9.58 -4.36
N GLN A 302 -15.06 9.04 -5.38
CA GLN A 302 -14.68 9.78 -6.59
C GLN A 302 -15.90 10.31 -7.34
N ASN A 303 -16.99 9.52 -7.39
CA ASN A 303 -18.25 9.91 -8.01
C ASN A 303 -19.08 10.90 -7.16
N GLY A 304 -18.65 11.23 -5.93
CA GLY A 304 -19.37 12.14 -5.05
C GLY A 304 -20.62 11.56 -4.36
N GLU A 305 -20.78 10.23 -4.32
CA GLU A 305 -21.89 9.60 -3.57
C GLU A 305 -21.81 9.91 -2.07
N PHE A 306 -20.59 10.09 -1.58
CA PHE A 306 -20.27 10.65 -0.27
C PHE A 306 -19.02 11.51 -0.39
N ASN A 307 -18.93 12.54 0.45
CA ASN A 307 -17.90 13.58 0.38
C ASN A 307 -16.86 13.49 1.51
N THR A 308 -17.03 12.54 2.44
CA THR A 308 -16.09 12.36 3.56
C THR A 308 -15.59 10.92 3.62
N LEU A 309 -14.27 10.73 3.73
CA LEU A 309 -13.66 9.42 3.91
C LEU A 309 -12.95 9.35 5.26
N VAL A 310 -13.39 8.44 6.13
CA VAL A 310 -12.72 8.16 7.40
C VAL A 310 -11.73 7.03 7.19
N ALA A 311 -10.44 7.25 7.42
CA ALA A 311 -9.41 6.28 7.08
C ALA A 311 -8.26 6.18 8.09
N THR A 312 -7.70 4.97 8.20
CA THR A 312 -6.39 4.72 8.84
C THR A 312 -5.26 4.76 7.82
N ASP A 313 -4.02 5.07 8.21
CA ASP A 313 -2.87 5.15 7.29
C ASP A 313 -2.72 3.91 6.41
N VAL A 314 -2.72 2.72 7.01
CA VAL A 314 -2.60 1.44 6.31
C VAL A 314 -3.67 1.29 5.22
N ALA A 315 -4.88 1.75 5.49
CA ALA A 315 -6.02 1.65 4.59
C ALA A 315 -6.09 2.77 3.55
N ALA A 316 -5.41 3.90 3.78
CA ALA A 316 -5.34 5.03 2.86
C ALA A 316 -4.10 5.00 1.94
N ARG A 317 -3.04 4.31 2.37
CA ARG A 317 -1.79 4.14 1.62
C ARG A 317 -2.05 3.52 0.23
N GLY A 318 -1.47 4.12 -0.81
CA GLY A 318 -1.48 3.63 -2.20
C GLY A 318 -2.75 3.89 -2.97
N LEU A 319 -3.59 4.77 -2.46
CA LEU A 319 -4.81 5.19 -3.13
C LEU A 319 -4.56 6.51 -3.84
N HIS A 320 -4.78 6.49 -5.15
CA HIS A 320 -4.88 7.71 -5.92
C HIS A 320 -6.29 8.28 -5.77
N ILE A 321 -6.44 9.26 -4.89
CA ILE A 321 -7.72 9.94 -4.63
C ILE A 321 -7.57 11.37 -5.20
N PRO A 322 -8.11 11.65 -6.39
CA PRO A 322 -8.05 12.99 -6.96
C PRO A 322 -9.02 13.95 -6.25
N GLU A 323 -8.63 15.22 -6.15
CA GLU A 323 -9.48 16.37 -5.75
C GLU A 323 -10.00 16.35 -4.30
N VAL A 324 -9.16 15.99 -3.32
CA VAL A 324 -9.48 16.23 -1.89
C VAL A 324 -9.23 17.70 -1.57
N SER A 325 -10.23 18.42 -1.06
CA SER A 325 -10.05 19.83 -0.66
C SER A 325 -9.53 19.97 0.76
N HIS A 326 -9.92 19.06 1.66
CA HIS A 326 -9.55 19.14 3.08
C HIS A 326 -9.05 17.79 3.61
N VAL A 327 -7.92 17.82 4.30
CA VAL A 327 -7.41 16.70 5.10
C VAL A 327 -7.54 17.07 6.56
N PHE A 328 -8.25 16.25 7.32
CA PHE A 328 -8.35 16.36 8.77
C PHE A 328 -7.49 15.26 9.41
N ASN A 329 -6.37 15.63 10.02
CA ASN A 329 -5.64 14.74 10.90
C ASN A 329 -6.34 14.73 12.26
N PHE A 330 -7.40 13.93 12.37
CA PHE A 330 -8.15 13.80 13.62
C PHE A 330 -7.24 13.29 14.73
N ASP A 331 -6.40 12.30 14.45
CA ASP A 331 -5.26 11.96 15.28
C ASP A 331 -3.98 12.40 14.56
N LEU A 332 -3.00 13.00 15.25
CA LEU A 332 -1.68 13.23 14.65
C LEU A 332 -0.98 11.89 14.36
N PRO A 333 -0.26 11.76 13.23
CA PRO A 333 0.58 10.60 12.97
C PRO A 333 1.80 10.59 13.90
N GLN A 334 2.46 9.44 13.99
CA GLN A 334 3.63 9.25 14.85
C GLN A 334 4.95 9.72 14.21
N SER A 335 4.95 10.06 12.92
CA SER A 335 6.12 10.52 12.18
C SER A 335 5.79 11.66 11.22
N GLY A 336 6.78 12.52 10.96
CA GLY A 336 6.70 13.57 9.93
C GLY A 336 6.48 13.02 8.52
N GLU A 337 7.02 11.84 8.23
CA GLU A 337 6.80 11.15 6.95
C GLU A 337 5.31 10.80 6.75
N ASP A 338 4.68 10.17 7.75
CA ASP A 338 3.26 9.87 7.68
C ASP A 338 2.41 11.15 7.61
N TYR A 339 2.82 12.21 8.30
CA TYR A 339 2.19 13.53 8.20
C TYR A 339 2.19 14.06 6.76
N VAL A 340 3.35 14.09 6.11
CA VAL A 340 3.49 14.51 4.72
C VAL A 340 2.64 13.63 3.79
N HIS A 341 2.59 12.32 4.01
CA HIS A 341 1.77 11.39 3.24
C HIS A 341 0.26 11.62 3.37
N ARG A 342 -0.20 12.05 4.54
CA ARG A 342 -1.60 12.40 4.80
C ARG A 342 -1.98 13.71 4.15
N ILE A 343 -1.21 14.77 4.38
CA ILE A 343 -1.54 16.10 3.83
C ILE A 343 -1.36 16.12 2.30
N GLY A 344 -0.43 15.32 1.76
CA GLY A 344 -0.26 15.13 0.32
C GLY A 344 -1.43 14.41 -0.39
N ARG A 345 -2.53 14.13 0.32
CA ARG A 345 -3.81 13.73 -0.30
C ARG A 345 -4.58 14.93 -0.86
N THR A 346 -4.31 16.14 -0.39
CA THR A 346 -4.84 17.39 -0.97
C THR A 346 -3.80 18.09 -1.85
N ALA A 347 -4.14 19.26 -2.40
CA ALA A 347 -3.28 20.12 -3.23
C ALA A 347 -2.60 19.44 -4.43
N ARG A 348 -3.25 18.44 -5.03
CA ARG A 348 -2.76 17.78 -6.26
C ARG A 348 -3.17 18.55 -7.52
N ALA A 349 -2.36 18.44 -8.57
CA ALA A 349 -2.63 19.04 -9.89
C ALA A 349 -2.76 20.59 -9.91
N GLY A 350 -2.08 21.28 -8.98
CA GLY A 350 -1.95 22.74 -9.00
C GLY A 350 -2.96 23.52 -8.14
N ALA A 351 -3.99 22.86 -7.60
CA ALA A 351 -4.95 23.45 -6.65
C ALA A 351 -4.36 23.65 -5.25
N SER A 352 -4.88 24.61 -4.48
CA SER A 352 -4.61 24.72 -3.05
C SER A 352 -5.42 23.70 -2.25
N GLY A 353 -4.93 23.37 -1.06
CA GLY A 353 -5.55 22.39 -0.18
C GLY A 353 -5.41 22.79 1.29
N PHE A 354 -6.30 22.27 2.14
CA PHE A 354 -6.25 22.55 3.58
C PHE A 354 -5.89 21.28 4.34
N ALA A 355 -4.95 21.38 5.27
CA ALA A 355 -4.58 20.32 6.19
C ALA A 355 -4.73 20.78 7.63
N ILE A 356 -5.76 20.26 8.31
CA ILE A 356 -6.15 20.67 9.65
C ILE A 356 -5.84 19.53 10.61
N SER A 357 -5.07 19.80 11.65
CA SER A 357 -4.56 18.77 12.56
C SER A 357 -4.98 19.00 13.99
N PHE A 358 -5.29 17.93 14.73
CA PHE A 358 -5.64 17.99 16.15
C PHE A 358 -4.51 17.40 17.00
N ALA A 359 -3.82 18.26 17.73
CA ALA A 359 -2.85 17.90 18.76
C ALA A 359 -3.54 17.75 20.12
N CYS A 360 -4.20 16.62 20.32
CA CYS A 360 -4.80 16.28 21.63
C CYS A 360 -3.76 15.71 22.61
N GLU A 361 -4.18 15.52 23.86
CA GLU A 361 -3.35 14.99 24.97
C GLU A 361 -2.56 13.72 24.60
N ASP A 362 -3.16 12.82 23.80
CA ASP A 362 -2.53 11.55 23.43
C ASP A 362 -1.44 11.68 22.37
N PHE A 363 -1.51 12.69 21.50
CA PHE A 363 -0.70 12.74 20.26
C PHE A 363 0.05 14.06 20.05
N ALA A 364 -0.15 15.06 20.92
CA ALA A 364 0.51 16.36 20.80
C ALA A 364 2.04 16.26 20.82
N HIS A 365 2.62 15.25 21.47
CA HIS A 365 4.08 15.08 21.55
C HIS A 365 4.75 14.80 20.20
N TYR A 366 4.02 14.28 19.20
CA TYR A 366 4.57 14.06 17.85
C TYR A 366 4.74 15.35 17.04
N ILE A 367 4.21 16.49 17.50
CA ILE A 367 4.26 17.74 16.74
C ILE A 367 5.70 18.20 16.49
N MET A 368 6.60 17.99 17.45
CA MET A 368 7.99 18.43 17.32
C MET A 368 8.71 17.69 16.20
N ASP A 369 8.62 16.36 16.20
CA ASP A 369 9.20 15.50 15.16
C ASP A 369 8.59 15.79 13.78
N ILE A 370 7.29 16.12 13.73
CA ILE A 370 6.62 16.51 12.50
C ILE A 370 7.17 17.84 11.98
N GLU A 371 7.18 18.89 12.81
CA GLU A 371 7.67 20.23 12.44
C GLU A 371 9.15 20.23 12.05
N GLU A 372 9.97 19.43 12.73
CA GLU A 372 11.39 19.22 12.37
C GLU A 372 11.52 18.56 10.99
N TYR A 373 10.72 17.53 10.71
CA TYR A 373 10.76 16.84 9.43
C TYR A 373 10.29 17.71 8.25
N ILE A 374 9.27 18.54 8.45
CA ILE A 374 8.76 19.44 7.41
C ILE A 374 9.53 20.77 7.33
N ASP A 375 10.52 20.98 8.20
CA ASP A 375 11.34 22.20 8.31
C ASP A 375 10.50 23.49 8.39
N GLN A 376 9.34 23.42 9.05
CA GLN A 376 8.45 24.57 9.26
C GLN A 376 7.54 24.37 10.47
N LYS A 377 7.11 25.49 11.08
CA LYS A 377 6.11 25.50 12.15
C LYS A 377 4.69 25.48 11.57
N ILE A 378 3.80 24.72 12.19
CA ILE A 378 2.39 24.69 11.77
C ILE A 378 1.63 25.82 12.47
N GLY A 379 0.84 26.58 11.69
CA GLY A 379 0.04 27.69 12.20
C GLY A 379 -0.95 27.24 13.26
N ARG A 380 -0.93 27.88 14.43
CA ARG A 380 -1.79 27.52 15.56
C ARG A 380 -3.12 28.26 15.48
N GLU A 381 -4.20 27.50 15.60
CA GLU A 381 -5.56 28.02 15.67
C GLU A 381 -6.17 27.77 17.05
N SER A 382 -7.06 28.67 17.46
CA SER A 382 -7.72 28.59 18.77
C SER A 382 -8.97 27.72 18.69
N VAL A 383 -9.16 26.84 19.68
CA VAL A 383 -10.43 26.15 19.88
C VAL A 383 -11.38 27.13 20.56
N THR A 384 -12.30 27.72 19.80
CA THR A 384 -13.30 28.66 20.30
C THR A 384 -14.64 27.96 20.53
N SER A 385 -15.46 28.49 21.44
CA SER A 385 -16.73 27.86 21.80
C SER A 385 -17.71 27.74 20.63
N ASP A 386 -17.64 28.63 19.64
CA ASP A 386 -18.43 28.57 18.40
C ASP A 386 -18.04 27.41 17.47
N LEU A 387 -16.80 26.89 17.58
CA LEU A 387 -16.35 25.71 16.84
C LEU A 387 -16.73 24.40 17.53
N LEU A 388 -17.05 24.42 18.82
CA LEU A 388 -17.42 23.25 19.60
C LEU A 388 -18.93 23.02 19.55
N ILE A 389 -19.43 22.55 18.41
CA ILE A 389 -20.86 22.30 18.25
C ILE A 389 -21.31 21.11 19.09
N GLU A 390 -22.51 21.19 19.67
CA GLU A 390 -23.10 20.08 20.41
C GLU A 390 -23.56 18.98 19.43
N PRO A 391 -22.97 17.77 19.48
CA PRO A 391 -23.21 16.76 18.46
C PRO A 391 -24.49 15.97 18.73
N LYS A 392 -25.24 15.66 17.67
CA LYS A 392 -26.32 14.67 17.74
C LYS A 392 -25.74 13.27 18.01
N PRO A 393 -26.48 12.38 18.71
CA PRO A 393 -25.99 11.05 19.03
C PRO A 393 -25.50 10.27 17.79
N PRO A 394 -24.43 9.47 17.91
CA PRO A 394 -23.90 8.70 16.80
C PRO A 394 -24.87 7.61 16.36
N ILE A 395 -24.78 7.18 15.10
CA ILE A 395 -25.54 6.01 14.65
C ILE A 395 -25.11 4.75 15.41
N LYS A 396 -26.06 3.83 15.61
CA LYS A 396 -25.72 2.49 16.15
C LYS A 396 -25.07 1.67 15.05
N MET A 397 -23.78 1.38 15.19
CA MET A 397 -23.10 0.44 14.30
C MET A 397 -23.50 -1.00 14.66
N GLU A 398 -24.02 -1.75 13.69
CA GLU A 398 -24.23 -3.19 13.85
C GLU A 398 -22.88 -3.89 14.05
N ARG A 399 -22.65 -4.41 15.26
CA ARG A 399 -21.49 -5.26 15.52
C ARG A 399 -21.70 -6.57 14.77
N ARG A 400 -20.79 -6.91 13.86
CA ARG A 400 -20.75 -8.26 13.27
C ARG A 400 -20.73 -9.29 14.41
N PRO A 401 -21.63 -10.29 14.39
CA PRO A 401 -21.61 -11.36 15.39
C PRO A 401 -20.21 -11.96 15.44
N ARG A 402 -19.62 -12.03 16.63
CA ARG A 402 -18.40 -12.82 16.81
C ARG A 402 -18.78 -14.27 16.46
N PRO A 403 -17.98 -15.00 15.65
CA PRO A 403 -18.22 -16.40 15.43
C PRO A 403 -18.27 -17.08 16.80
N ASN A 404 -19.41 -17.69 17.12
CA ASN A 404 -19.60 -18.41 18.37
C ASN A 404 -18.55 -19.52 18.40
N LYS A 405 -17.52 -19.38 19.25
CA LYS A 405 -16.67 -20.50 19.65
C LYS A 405 -17.48 -21.34 20.64
N SER A 406 -18.50 -22.02 20.15
CA SER A 406 -19.24 -23.05 20.89
C SER A 406 -19.05 -24.37 20.14
N GLY A 407 -18.27 -25.28 20.73
CA GLY A 407 -18.24 -26.69 20.31
C GLY A 407 -16.87 -27.28 19.93
N ALA A 408 -15.78 -26.94 20.62
CA ALA A 408 -14.54 -27.72 20.54
C ALA A 408 -13.90 -27.87 21.93
N GLY A 409 -14.62 -28.53 22.81
CA GLY A 409 -14.14 -29.15 24.04
C GLY A 409 -15.08 -30.32 24.29
N GLY A 410 -14.67 -31.56 24.33
CA GLY A 410 -13.41 -32.12 24.77
C GLY A 410 -13.82 -33.43 25.40
N ASN A 411 -13.80 -34.48 24.59
CA ASN A 411 -14.04 -35.84 25.02
C ASN A 411 -12.94 -36.21 26.03
N ARG A 412 -13.18 -35.99 27.31
CA ARG A 412 -12.38 -36.52 28.41
C ARG A 412 -13.30 -37.39 29.24
N GLY A 413 -13.08 -38.69 29.12
CA GLY A 413 -13.75 -39.71 29.91
C GLY A 413 -13.60 -39.40 31.39
N ALA A 414 -14.74 -39.23 32.06
CA ALA A 414 -14.83 -39.36 33.49
C ALA A 414 -14.99 -40.85 33.80
N GLY A 415 -13.90 -41.43 34.27
CA GLY A 415 -13.87 -42.77 34.83
C GLY A 415 -14.85 -42.90 35.98
N ASN A 416 -15.67 -43.93 35.88
CA ASN A 416 -16.59 -44.40 36.89
C ASN A 416 -15.82 -44.77 38.18
N ARG A 417 -16.01 -44.00 39.26
CA ARG A 417 -15.59 -44.37 40.63
C ARG A 417 -16.73 -44.13 41.61
N ASN A 418 -17.59 -45.14 41.67
CA ASN A 418 -18.00 -45.82 42.91
C ASN A 418 -18.16 -44.94 44.16
N GLN A 419 -19.39 -44.51 44.44
CA GLN A 419 -19.83 -44.27 45.81
C GLN A 419 -21.26 -44.78 46.01
N ASN A 420 -21.36 -45.70 46.98
CA ASN A 420 -22.56 -46.22 47.58
C ASN A 420 -23.61 -45.14 47.83
N HIS A 421 -24.82 -45.35 47.34
CA HIS A 421 -25.98 -45.13 48.20
C HIS A 421 -27.06 -46.18 47.93
N SER A 422 -27.25 -46.98 48.97
CA SER A 422 -28.39 -47.86 49.18
C SER A 422 -29.71 -47.06 49.14
N GLN A 423 -30.66 -47.49 48.32
CA GLN A 423 -32.06 -47.61 48.75
C GLN A 423 -32.86 -48.55 47.86
N ARG A 424 -33.58 -49.43 48.55
CA ARG A 424 -34.45 -50.49 48.05
C ARG A 424 -35.76 -49.93 47.48
N HIS A 425 -36.34 -50.74 46.59
CA HIS A 425 -37.74 -50.86 46.11
C HIS A 425 -37.79 -50.68 44.60
N GLY A 426 -38.34 -51.58 43.79
CA GLY A 426 -39.06 -52.82 44.02
C GLY A 426 -39.76 -53.22 42.71
N GLN A 427 -39.68 -54.50 42.38
CA GLN A 427 -40.60 -55.28 41.55
C GLN A 427 -40.70 -55.07 40.02
N ASN A 428 -40.60 -56.24 39.37
CA ASN A 428 -41.39 -56.74 38.24
C ASN A 428 -41.06 -56.17 36.85
N ARG A 429 -41.11 -56.93 35.76
CA ARG A 429 -41.21 -58.38 35.45
C ARG A 429 -41.13 -58.46 33.92
N GLY A 430 -40.67 -59.58 33.37
CA GLY A 430 -40.82 -59.97 31.96
C GLY A 430 -39.49 -59.92 31.20
N ARG A 431 -38.80 -61.05 30.92
CA ARG A 431 -39.11 -62.08 29.90
C ARG A 431 -39.49 -61.42 28.56
N ASP A 432 -38.82 -61.67 27.45
CA ASP A 432 -38.42 -62.97 26.88
C ASP A 432 -37.22 -62.76 25.91
N ASN A 433 -36.24 -63.69 25.87
CA ASN A 433 -36.03 -64.69 24.79
C ASN A 433 -36.06 -64.10 23.37
N ARG A 434 -35.18 -64.39 22.41
CA ARG A 434 -34.25 -65.51 22.17
C ARG A 434 -33.48 -65.14 20.88
N HIS A 435 -32.20 -65.52 20.76
CA HIS A 435 -31.66 -66.43 19.72
C HIS A 435 -32.05 -66.12 18.25
N LYS A 436 -31.16 -66.06 17.25
CA LYS A 436 -29.91 -66.78 16.91
C LYS A 436 -29.28 -65.97 15.74
N HIS A 437 -27.96 -65.89 15.58
CA HIS A 437 -27.13 -66.83 14.78
C HIS A 437 -27.69 -67.04 13.36
N LYS A 438 -26.95 -67.00 12.26
CA LYS A 438 -25.54 -66.81 11.93
C LYS A 438 -25.53 -66.92 10.38
N ASP A 439 -24.56 -66.28 9.77
CA ASP A 439 -23.83 -66.78 8.60
C ASP A 439 -24.50 -67.02 7.23
N ARG A 440 -23.88 -66.32 6.27
CA ARG A 440 -23.25 -66.82 5.04
C ARG A 440 -24.05 -66.83 3.73
N ARG A 441 -23.50 -65.99 2.83
CA ARG A 441 -23.02 -66.30 1.47
C ARG A 441 -24.04 -66.91 0.50
N ARG A 442 -24.39 -66.13 -0.53
CA ARG A 442 -23.70 -66.21 -1.82
C ARG A 442 -23.55 -64.82 -2.41
#